data_AF-A0A165ICI7-F1
#
_entry.id   AF-A0A165ICI7-F1
#
_cell.length_a   1.000
_cell.length_b   1.000
_cell.length_c   1.000
_cell.angle_alpha   90.00
_cell.angle_beta   90.00
_cell.angle_gamma   90.00
#
_symmetry.space_group_name_H-M   'P 1'
#
loop_
_entity.id
_entity.type
_entity.pdbx_description
1 polymer ?
#
loop_
_entity_poly.entity_id
_entity_poly.type
_entity_poly.pdbx_seq_one_letter_code
_entity_poly.pdbx_strand_id
1 'polypeptide(L)'
;MLGIFVGISDGFLLLKYSPWGAGYGCVVTALYYLLFPAAITGLAFFFILSPLIFTRMRQSIAYKQACADDWVTVLLTGHQYNALDMPNSADFALSTAPPGVLFTFRSQNPDTDVFGLVSASVDLGIPTPMIRPELRNITYDFNARTFSGFCLYDDSTLPCATGTYDDRSFLTFDVSVNGTRTLSRSLYKEWSKDNVVSIILYRVDVGSGALTERILQTSAGNCPNLKVCLPRDVARLDGVIAAETLVPLGWMLHQQSIWTEDCTRPSTG
;
A
#
# COMPACT_ATOMS: atom_id res chain seq x y z
N MET A 1 -15.34 7.72 -32.86
CA MET A 1 -16.35 8.59 -32.23
C MET A 1 -16.82 9.75 -33.12
N LEU A 2 -16.01 10.28 -34.06
CA LEU A 2 -16.48 11.26 -35.05
C LEU A 2 -17.67 10.76 -35.92
N GLY A 3 -17.74 9.46 -36.21
CA GLY A 3 -18.84 8.89 -37.02
C GLY A 3 -20.22 8.93 -36.36
N ILE A 4 -20.31 8.96 -35.03
CA ILE A 4 -21.60 9.10 -34.32
C ILE A 4 -22.08 10.55 -34.37
N PHE A 5 -21.16 11.52 -34.33
CA PHE A 5 -21.48 12.94 -34.50
C PHE A 5 -22.00 13.27 -35.90
N VAL A 6 -21.36 12.70 -36.94
CA VAL A 6 -21.82 12.87 -38.33
C VAL A 6 -23.16 12.14 -38.57
N GLY A 7 -23.33 10.94 -38.01
CA GLY A 7 -24.57 10.17 -38.16
C GLY A 7 -25.80 10.84 -37.51
N ILE A 8 -25.62 11.51 -36.37
CA ILE A 8 -26.70 12.23 -35.69
C ILE A 8 -26.96 13.58 -36.37
N SER A 9 -25.95 14.30 -36.89
CA SER A 9 -26.21 15.52 -37.67
C SER A 9 -26.91 15.24 -38.99
N ASP A 10 -26.53 14.16 -39.69
CA ASP A 10 -27.06 13.82 -41.02
C ASP A 10 -28.46 13.21 -40.94
N GLY A 11 -28.73 12.35 -39.94
CA GLY A 11 -30.06 11.76 -39.74
C GLY A 11 -31.16 12.79 -39.46
N PHE A 12 -30.81 13.94 -38.86
CA PHE A 12 -31.77 14.98 -38.50
C PHE A 12 -31.89 16.11 -39.53
N LEU A 13 -30.84 16.37 -40.35
CA LEU A 13 -30.96 17.23 -41.53
C LEU A 13 -31.92 16.64 -42.56
N LEU A 14 -31.95 15.31 -42.70
CA LEU A 14 -32.91 14.59 -43.55
C LEU A 14 -34.36 14.71 -43.03
N LEU A 15 -34.55 14.79 -41.71
CA LEU A 15 -35.87 15.03 -41.09
C LEU A 15 -36.37 16.47 -41.28
N LYS A 16 -35.47 17.45 -41.37
CA LYS A 16 -35.79 18.86 -41.63
C LYS A 16 -36.25 19.13 -43.08
N TYR A 17 -35.89 18.25 -44.02
CA TYR A 17 -36.26 18.34 -45.44
C TYR A 17 -37.37 17.35 -45.87
N SER A 18 -37.95 16.59 -44.94
CA SER A 18 -39.11 15.74 -45.23
C SER A 18 -40.32 16.62 -45.58
N PRO A 19 -41.00 16.42 -46.73
CA PRO A 19 -42.08 17.28 -47.19
C PRO A 19 -43.41 17.06 -46.42
N TRP A 20 -43.40 16.27 -45.35
CA TRP A 20 -44.60 15.88 -44.61
C TRP A 20 -44.64 16.56 -43.24
N GLY A 21 -45.48 17.59 -43.12
CA GLY A 21 -46.07 18.00 -41.84
C GLY A 21 -45.75 19.40 -41.34
N ALA A 22 -46.41 20.43 -41.90
CA ALA A 22 -46.42 21.80 -41.36
C ALA A 22 -47.07 21.95 -39.95
N GLY A 23 -47.56 20.87 -39.33
CA GLY A 23 -48.09 20.85 -37.97
C GLY A 23 -47.19 20.16 -36.92
N TYR A 24 -46.17 19.40 -37.34
CA TYR A 24 -45.26 18.68 -36.43
C TYR A 24 -43.96 19.44 -36.14
N GLY A 25 -43.71 20.53 -36.88
CA GLY A 25 -42.48 21.34 -36.78
C GLY A 25 -42.26 21.92 -35.38
N CYS A 26 -43.28 22.48 -34.72
CA CYS A 26 -43.10 23.10 -33.40
C CYS A 26 -42.77 22.09 -32.31
N VAL A 27 -43.41 20.91 -32.31
CA VAL A 27 -43.18 19.88 -31.28
C VAL A 27 -41.81 19.25 -31.47
N VAL A 28 -41.42 18.93 -32.71
CA VAL A 28 -40.08 18.37 -33.02
C VAL A 28 -38.98 19.38 -32.72
N THR A 29 -39.21 20.67 -33.01
CA THR A 29 -38.26 21.74 -32.73
C THR A 29 -38.12 22.00 -31.22
N ALA A 30 -39.22 21.99 -30.46
CA ALA A 30 -39.19 22.11 -29.01
C ALA A 30 -38.50 20.91 -28.34
N LEU A 31 -38.77 19.69 -28.84
CA LEU A 31 -38.09 18.47 -28.37
C LEU A 31 -36.58 18.54 -28.66
N TYR A 32 -36.18 19.08 -29.82
CA TYR A 32 -34.77 19.30 -30.17
C TYR A 32 -34.11 20.30 -29.22
N TYR A 33 -34.73 21.46 -28.96
CA TYR A 33 -34.17 22.45 -28.03
C TYR A 33 -34.13 21.97 -26.58
N LEU A 34 -34.90 20.94 -26.20
CA LEU A 34 -34.80 20.30 -24.89
C LEU A 34 -33.74 19.17 -24.86
N LEU A 35 -33.74 18.29 -25.85
CA LEU A 35 -32.86 17.11 -25.89
C LEU A 35 -31.41 17.46 -26.26
N PHE A 36 -31.21 18.46 -27.12
CA PHE A 36 -29.87 18.86 -27.56
C PHE A 36 -29.00 19.41 -26.41
N PRO A 37 -29.45 20.37 -25.58
CA PRO A 37 -28.67 20.80 -24.42
C PRO A 37 -28.56 19.69 -23.36
N ALA A 38 -29.57 18.85 -23.18
CA ALA A 38 -29.47 17.70 -22.27
C ALA A 38 -28.40 16.69 -22.73
N ALA A 39 -28.32 16.41 -24.03
CA ALA A 39 -27.32 15.55 -24.63
C ALA A 39 -25.91 16.16 -24.51
N ILE A 40 -25.75 17.44 -24.82
CA ILE A 40 -24.45 18.14 -24.66
C ILE A 40 -24.03 18.17 -23.19
N THR A 41 -24.97 18.43 -22.27
CA THR A 41 -24.70 18.44 -20.84
C THR A 41 -24.30 17.05 -20.35
N GLY A 42 -25.02 16.00 -20.75
CA GLY A 42 -24.66 14.61 -20.43
C GLY A 42 -23.29 14.21 -20.99
N LEU A 43 -22.95 14.65 -22.20
CA LEU A 43 -21.64 14.43 -22.81
C LEU A 43 -20.54 15.18 -22.06
N ALA A 44 -20.77 16.45 -21.71
CA ALA A 44 -19.86 17.26 -20.92
C ALA A 44 -19.64 16.64 -19.53
N PHE A 45 -20.70 16.22 -18.83
CA PHE A 45 -20.60 15.49 -17.57
C PHE A 45 -19.83 14.19 -17.73
N PHE A 46 -20.05 13.44 -18.81
CA PHE A 46 -19.28 12.23 -19.09
C PHE A 46 -17.80 12.53 -19.25
N PHE A 47 -17.41 13.57 -20.01
CA PHE A 47 -16.00 13.95 -20.16
C PHE A 47 -15.38 14.53 -18.89
N ILE A 48 -16.15 15.23 -18.06
CA ILE A 48 -15.69 15.79 -16.78
C ILE A 48 -15.53 14.70 -15.71
N LEU A 49 -16.45 13.74 -15.65
CA LEU A 49 -16.46 12.68 -14.63
C LEU A 49 -15.62 11.46 -15.03
N SER A 50 -15.44 11.21 -16.33
CA SER A 50 -14.63 10.07 -16.83
C SER A 50 -13.23 10.03 -16.20
N PRO A 51 -12.43 11.12 -16.17
CA PRO A 51 -11.11 11.11 -15.54
C PRO A 51 -11.15 10.67 -14.07
N LEU A 52 -12.18 11.05 -13.31
CA LEU A 52 -12.33 10.68 -11.90
C LEU A 52 -12.65 9.20 -11.72
N ILE A 53 -13.54 8.66 -12.56
CA ILE A 53 -13.93 7.25 -12.51
C ILE A 53 -12.75 6.37 -12.97
N PHE A 54 -12.08 6.72 -14.06
CA PHE A 54 -10.95 5.96 -14.59
C PHE A 54 -9.74 5.99 -13.66
N THR A 55 -9.48 7.09 -12.95
CA THR A 55 -8.39 7.16 -11.97
C THR A 55 -8.64 6.25 -10.78
N ARG A 56 -9.86 6.24 -10.21
CA ARG A 56 -10.21 5.33 -9.10
C ARG A 56 -10.18 3.85 -9.50
N MET A 57 -10.71 3.50 -10.68
CA MET A 57 -10.62 2.12 -11.16
C MET A 57 -9.17 1.69 -11.39
N ARG A 58 -8.35 2.55 -12.00
CA ARG A 58 -6.92 2.26 -12.19
C ARG A 58 -6.19 2.09 -10.87
N GLN A 59 -6.49 2.90 -9.86
CA GLN A 59 -5.91 2.77 -8.52
C GLN A 59 -6.29 1.44 -7.86
N SER A 60 -7.57 1.03 -7.94
CA SER A 60 -8.01 -0.25 -7.39
C SER A 60 -7.35 -1.45 -8.09
N ILE A 61 -7.22 -1.40 -9.42
CA ILE A 61 -6.53 -2.44 -10.20
C ILE A 61 -5.04 -2.46 -9.86
N ALA A 62 -4.39 -1.28 -9.82
CA ALA A 62 -2.98 -1.15 -9.46
C ALA A 62 -2.71 -1.68 -8.04
N TYR A 63 -3.60 -1.43 -7.07
CA TYR A 63 -3.49 -1.97 -5.72
C TYR A 63 -3.67 -3.49 -5.66
N LYS A 64 -4.57 -4.05 -6.48
CA LYS A 64 -4.77 -5.50 -6.55
C LYS A 64 -3.55 -6.21 -7.15
N GLN A 65 -2.96 -5.63 -8.19
CA GLN A 65 -1.79 -6.16 -8.87
C GLN A 65 -0.46 -5.76 -8.22
N ALA A 66 -0.49 -4.88 -7.22
CA ALA A 66 0.70 -4.52 -6.46
C ALA A 66 1.33 -5.78 -5.85
N CYS A 67 2.66 -5.87 -5.92
CA CYS A 67 3.48 -6.96 -5.41
C CYS A 67 3.36 -8.30 -6.16
N ALA A 68 2.66 -8.37 -7.31
CA ALA A 68 2.46 -9.64 -8.03
C ALA A 68 3.77 -10.32 -8.46
N ASP A 69 4.79 -9.52 -8.81
CA ASP A 69 6.11 -10.01 -9.23
C ASP A 69 7.10 -10.14 -8.05
N ASP A 70 6.70 -9.75 -6.84
CA ASP A 70 7.53 -9.79 -5.65
C ASP A 70 7.44 -11.15 -4.94
N TRP A 71 8.35 -11.43 -4.01
CA TRP A 71 8.42 -12.72 -3.36
C TRP A 71 7.37 -12.87 -2.26
N VAL A 72 7.30 -11.87 -1.37
CA VAL A 72 6.38 -11.83 -0.23
C VAL A 72 5.59 -10.54 -0.27
N THR A 73 4.30 -10.64 0.01
CA THR A 73 3.42 -9.50 0.25
C THR A 73 3.13 -9.42 1.74
N VAL A 74 3.29 -8.24 2.32
CA VAL A 74 2.92 -7.95 3.71
C VAL A 74 1.72 -7.04 3.73
N LEU A 75 0.67 -7.44 4.45
CA LEU A 75 -0.51 -6.62 4.69
C LEU A 75 -0.39 -6.00 6.08
N LEU A 76 -0.22 -4.68 6.12
CA LEU A 76 -0.24 -3.90 7.36
C LEU A 76 -1.67 -3.42 7.60
N THR A 77 -2.23 -3.79 8.74
CA THR A 77 -3.57 -3.38 9.17
C THR A 77 -3.44 -2.64 10.50
N GLY A 78 -3.78 -1.34 10.47
CA GLY A 78 -3.89 -0.53 11.68
C GLY A 78 -5.23 -0.77 12.38
N HIS A 79 -5.26 -0.53 13.68
CA HIS A 79 -6.51 -0.50 14.44
C HIS A 79 -7.39 0.68 14.01
N GLN A 80 -8.70 0.51 14.10
CA GLN A 80 -9.67 1.54 13.71
C GLN A 80 -10.00 2.44 14.90
N TYR A 81 -10.46 3.66 14.62
CA TYR A 81 -10.88 4.63 15.64
C TYR A 81 -11.90 4.05 16.65
N ASN A 82 -12.83 3.21 16.19
CA ASN A 82 -13.87 2.59 17.01
C ASN A 82 -13.47 1.23 17.60
N ALA A 83 -12.24 0.78 17.38
CA ALA A 83 -11.75 -0.54 17.75
C ALA A 83 -10.31 -0.48 18.28
N LEU A 84 -10.07 0.39 19.27
CA LEU A 84 -8.76 0.61 19.89
C LEU A 84 -8.17 -0.64 20.57
N ASP A 85 -9.03 -1.61 20.94
CA ASP A 85 -8.60 -2.86 21.57
C ASP A 85 -8.03 -3.87 20.57
N MET A 86 -8.24 -3.64 19.27
CA MET A 86 -7.72 -4.52 18.21
C MET A 86 -6.23 -4.26 18.00
N PRO A 87 -5.37 -5.29 17.98
CA PRO A 87 -3.95 -5.10 17.74
C PRO A 87 -3.69 -4.67 16.30
N ASN A 88 -2.65 -3.86 16.10
CA ASN A 88 -2.10 -3.64 14.77
C ASN A 88 -1.48 -4.95 14.28
N SER A 89 -1.68 -5.32 13.02
CA SER A 89 -1.13 -6.56 12.45
C SER A 89 -0.30 -6.32 11.19
N ALA A 90 0.75 -7.13 11.05
CA ALA A 90 1.50 -7.30 9.82
C ALA A 90 1.43 -8.78 9.41
N ASP A 91 0.63 -9.06 8.39
CA ASP A 91 0.38 -10.42 7.88
C ASP A 91 1.25 -10.69 6.65
N PHE A 92 2.09 -11.72 6.72
CA PHE A 92 3.02 -12.09 5.65
C PHE A 92 2.42 -13.21 4.81
N ALA A 93 2.37 -13.04 3.49
CA ALA A 93 1.87 -14.04 2.56
C ALA A 93 2.77 -14.13 1.32
N LEU A 94 2.78 -15.29 0.67
CA LEU A 94 3.40 -15.42 -0.66
C LEU A 94 2.63 -14.57 -1.67
N SER A 95 3.34 -13.77 -2.47
CA SER A 95 2.68 -12.95 -3.50
C SER A 95 1.93 -13.78 -4.55
N THR A 96 2.41 -15.00 -4.83
CA THR A 96 1.78 -15.96 -5.75
C THR A 96 0.60 -16.71 -5.13
N ALA A 97 0.47 -16.72 -3.80
CA ALA A 97 -0.62 -17.36 -3.07
C ALA A 97 -1.09 -16.49 -1.88
N PRO A 98 -1.75 -15.34 -2.15
CA PRO A 98 -2.12 -14.36 -1.12
C PRO A 98 -3.03 -14.82 0.03
N PRO A 99 -3.93 -15.83 -0.11
CA PRO A 99 -4.80 -16.18 1.01
C PRO A 99 -4.11 -17.03 2.10
N GLY A 100 -2.89 -17.52 1.86
CA GLY A 100 -2.13 -18.28 2.85
C GLY A 100 -1.20 -17.38 3.66
N VAL A 101 -1.68 -16.89 4.81
CA VAL A 101 -0.82 -16.16 5.76
C VAL A 101 0.22 -17.12 6.32
N LEU A 102 1.49 -16.82 6.09
CA LEU A 102 2.66 -17.56 6.55
C LEU A 102 2.91 -17.31 8.04
N PHE A 103 2.92 -16.03 8.42
CA PHE A 103 3.06 -15.60 9.81
C PHE A 103 2.58 -14.16 10.00
N THR A 104 2.36 -13.79 11.26
CA THR A 104 1.79 -12.50 11.65
C THR A 104 2.58 -11.89 12.81
N PHE A 105 2.95 -10.62 12.64
CA PHE A 105 3.41 -9.77 13.73
C PHE A 105 2.25 -8.92 14.25
N ARG A 106 2.23 -8.64 15.56
CA ARG A 106 1.26 -7.74 16.18
C ARG A 106 1.92 -6.75 17.13
N SER A 107 1.29 -5.58 17.26
CA SER A 107 1.53 -4.62 18.34
C SER A 107 0.20 -4.39 19.08
N GLN A 108 0.23 -4.42 20.41
CA GLN A 108 -0.95 -4.22 21.27
C GLN A 108 -0.55 -3.56 22.59
N ASN A 109 -1.49 -2.82 23.18
CA ASN A 109 -1.47 -2.38 24.57
C ASN A 109 -1.31 -3.58 25.54
N PRO A 110 -0.41 -3.56 26.54
CA PRO A 110 0.38 -2.41 27.03
C PRO A 110 1.65 -2.08 26.26
N ASP A 111 2.14 -2.98 25.43
CA ASP A 111 3.42 -2.84 24.74
C ASP A 111 3.22 -2.25 23.33
N THR A 112 2.71 -1.01 23.25
CA THR A 112 2.42 -0.33 21.97
C THR A 112 3.63 -0.27 21.03
N ASP A 113 4.82 -0.27 21.61
CA ASP A 113 6.09 -0.11 20.90
C ASP A 113 6.78 -1.47 20.62
N VAL A 114 6.15 -2.58 21.00
CA VAL A 114 6.65 -3.95 20.75
C VAL A 114 5.85 -4.61 19.65
N PHE A 115 6.56 -5.03 18.61
CA PHE A 115 6.03 -5.80 17.48
C PHE A 115 6.52 -7.23 17.59
N GLY A 116 5.64 -8.15 17.97
CA GLY A 116 5.99 -9.55 18.21
C GLY A 116 5.32 -10.50 17.24
N LEU A 117 5.98 -11.62 16.94
CA LEU A 117 5.41 -12.76 16.22
C LEU A 117 4.32 -13.42 17.10
N VAL A 118 3.07 -13.47 16.61
CA VAL A 118 1.92 -14.03 17.36
C VAL A 118 1.38 -15.31 16.75
N SER A 119 1.47 -15.44 15.43
CA SER A 119 1.07 -16.67 14.75
C SER A 119 2.04 -16.97 13.63
N ALA A 120 2.39 -18.23 13.50
CA ALA A 120 3.06 -18.76 12.33
C ALA A 120 2.26 -20.00 11.92
N SER A 121 1.78 -20.06 10.68
CA SER A 121 1.00 -21.21 10.16
C SER A 121 1.88 -22.43 9.88
N VAL A 122 2.99 -22.53 10.62
CA VAL A 122 3.99 -23.58 10.49
C VAL A 122 3.48 -24.84 11.18
N ASP A 123 2.85 -25.72 10.42
CA ASP A 123 2.83 -27.14 10.74
C ASP A 123 4.30 -27.61 10.78
N LEU A 124 4.81 -27.85 11.99
CA LEU A 124 6.19 -28.26 12.33
C LEU A 124 6.56 -29.69 11.82
N GLY A 125 6.12 -30.08 10.63
CA GLY A 125 6.12 -31.47 10.17
C GLY A 125 6.83 -31.82 8.85
N ILE A 126 7.25 -30.86 8.01
CA ILE A 126 7.91 -31.19 6.72
C ILE A 126 9.01 -30.17 6.35
N PRO A 127 10.22 -30.62 5.92
CA PRO A 127 11.36 -29.75 5.62
C PRO A 127 11.30 -29.24 4.16
N THR A 128 10.54 -28.18 3.90
CA THR A 128 10.79 -27.27 2.77
C THR A 128 11.52 -26.03 3.27
N PRO A 129 12.30 -25.28 2.45
CA PRO A 129 12.91 -24.03 2.88
C PRO A 129 11.80 -23.03 3.24
N MET A 130 11.47 -23.01 4.53
CA MET A 130 10.29 -22.35 5.04
C MET A 130 10.57 -20.86 5.20
N ILE A 131 9.71 -20.03 4.58
CA ILE A 131 9.77 -18.59 4.74
C ILE A 131 9.50 -18.26 6.20
N ARG A 132 10.46 -17.63 6.87
CA ARG A 132 10.42 -17.37 8.31
C ARG A 132 11.08 -16.04 8.66
N PRO A 133 10.65 -15.36 9.73
CA PRO A 133 11.30 -14.13 10.17
C PRO A 133 12.61 -14.42 10.90
N GLU A 134 13.60 -13.54 10.75
CA GLU A 134 14.85 -13.57 11.55
C GLU A 134 14.59 -13.15 13.00
N LEU A 135 13.66 -12.22 13.22
CA LEU A 135 13.32 -11.67 14.53
C LEU A 135 12.05 -12.31 15.09
N ARG A 136 12.01 -12.51 16.41
CA ARG A 136 10.82 -12.87 17.19
C ARG A 136 9.99 -11.65 17.53
N ASN A 137 10.67 -10.58 17.94
CA ASN A 137 10.04 -9.33 18.32
C ASN A 137 11.00 -8.15 18.07
N ILE A 138 10.41 -6.96 18.04
CA ILE A 138 11.10 -5.69 17.85
C ILE A 138 10.48 -4.67 18.79
N THR A 139 11.28 -4.09 19.66
CA THR A 139 10.89 -3.02 20.58
C THR A 139 11.49 -1.72 20.09
N TYR A 140 10.64 -0.71 19.89
CA TYR A 140 11.06 0.64 19.50
C TYR A 140 11.10 1.57 20.71
N ASP A 141 12.02 2.51 20.68
CA ASP A 141 11.89 3.76 21.44
C ASP A 141 11.72 4.88 20.41
N PHE A 142 10.47 5.34 20.23
CA PHE A 142 10.16 6.32 19.20
C PHE A 142 10.75 7.71 19.49
N ASN A 143 11.04 8.01 20.76
CA ASN A 143 11.63 9.27 21.19
C ASN A 143 13.13 9.29 20.92
N ALA A 144 13.84 8.23 21.31
CA ALA A 144 15.27 8.08 21.07
C ALA A 144 15.60 7.64 19.62
N ARG A 145 14.59 7.16 18.89
CA ARG A 145 14.69 6.62 17.52
C ARG A 145 15.64 5.44 17.43
N THR A 146 15.53 4.59 18.43
CA THR A 146 16.29 3.35 18.54
C THR A 146 15.33 2.18 18.48
N PHE A 147 15.89 1.00 18.21
CA PHE A 147 15.15 -0.23 18.35
C PHE A 147 16.07 -1.34 18.87
N SER A 148 15.45 -2.36 19.43
CA SER A 148 16.10 -3.61 19.80
C SER A 148 15.19 -4.77 19.41
N GLY A 149 15.76 -5.89 18.97
CA GLY A 149 15.01 -7.06 18.55
C GLY A 149 15.68 -8.34 19.01
N PHE A 150 14.86 -9.33 19.35
CA PHE A 150 15.32 -10.67 19.69
C PHE A 150 15.16 -11.59 18.49
N CYS A 151 16.12 -12.48 18.27
CA CYS A 151 16.09 -13.41 17.16
C CYS A 151 15.12 -14.55 17.43
N LEU A 152 14.52 -15.12 16.39
CA LEU A 152 13.54 -16.18 16.54
C LEU A 152 14.13 -17.48 17.10
N TYR A 153 15.36 -17.80 16.71
CA TYR A 153 16.06 -19.04 17.08
C TYR A 153 17.25 -18.78 18.02
N ASP A 154 17.19 -17.69 18.78
CA ASP A 154 18.18 -17.37 19.81
C ASP A 154 17.48 -17.30 21.17
N ASP A 155 17.85 -18.20 22.07
CA ASP A 155 17.34 -18.26 23.45
C ASP A 155 18.05 -17.24 24.38
N SER A 156 18.96 -16.43 23.83
CA SER A 156 19.59 -15.33 24.54
C SER A 156 18.57 -14.34 25.10
N THR A 157 18.86 -13.85 26.31
CA THR A 157 18.15 -12.73 26.93
C THR A 157 18.69 -11.37 26.46
N LEU A 158 19.68 -11.36 25.57
CA LEU A 158 20.23 -10.15 24.96
C LEU A 158 19.65 -9.94 23.55
N PRO A 159 19.35 -8.70 23.14
CA PRO A 159 18.93 -8.40 21.78
C PRO A 159 20.02 -8.80 20.77
N CYS A 160 19.64 -9.58 19.76
CA CYS A 160 20.54 -9.92 18.65
C CYS A 160 20.60 -8.81 17.59
N ALA A 161 19.53 -8.01 17.50
CA ALA A 161 19.39 -6.89 16.58
C ALA A 161 19.24 -5.59 17.38
N THR A 162 20.00 -4.58 17.01
CA THR A 162 19.92 -3.23 17.60
C THR A 162 20.20 -2.20 16.52
N GLY A 163 19.76 -0.97 16.74
CA GLY A 163 20.05 0.07 15.78
C GLY A 163 19.31 1.37 16.03
N THR A 164 19.40 2.23 15.02
CA THR A 164 18.76 3.53 14.99
C THR A 164 17.97 3.71 13.70
N TYR A 165 17.05 4.67 13.71
CA TYR A 165 16.40 5.14 12.52
C TYR A 165 16.32 6.68 12.53
N ASP A 166 16.20 7.27 11.35
CA ASP A 166 15.88 8.70 11.21
C ASP A 166 14.76 8.87 10.20
N ASP A 167 13.72 9.59 10.61
CA ASP A 167 12.51 9.91 9.85
C ASP A 167 12.37 11.42 9.56
N ARG A 168 13.34 12.26 9.96
CA ARG A 168 13.30 13.73 9.74
C ARG A 168 13.69 14.14 8.33
N SER A 169 14.35 13.27 7.59
CA SER A 169 14.83 13.55 6.24
C SER A 169 14.51 12.39 5.31
N PHE A 170 15.51 11.79 4.66
CA PHE A 170 15.31 10.45 4.13
C PHE A 170 15.06 9.51 5.29
N LEU A 171 14.05 8.65 5.16
CA LEU A 171 13.85 7.59 6.13
C LEU A 171 15.05 6.64 6.05
N THR A 172 15.79 6.49 7.14
CA THR A 172 16.97 5.64 7.22
C THR A 172 16.84 4.66 8.36
N PHE A 173 17.38 3.45 8.17
CA PHE A 173 17.54 2.48 9.24
C PHE A 173 18.97 1.97 9.22
N ASP A 174 19.62 2.06 10.37
CA ASP A 174 20.95 1.52 10.63
C ASP A 174 20.77 0.32 11.56
N VAL A 175 20.87 -0.88 11.00
CA VAL A 175 20.53 -2.13 11.66
C VAL A 175 21.79 -2.96 11.88
N SER A 176 22.09 -3.28 13.14
CA SER A 176 23.18 -4.18 13.52
C SER A 176 22.60 -5.49 14.03
N VAL A 177 22.88 -6.59 13.34
CA VAL A 177 22.47 -7.96 13.72
C VAL A 177 23.71 -8.78 14.00
N ASN A 178 23.88 -9.27 15.23
CA ASN A 178 25.05 -10.06 15.65
C ASN A 178 26.39 -9.42 15.24
N GLY A 179 26.47 -8.08 15.27
CA GLY A 179 27.66 -7.30 14.88
C GLY A 179 27.78 -7.00 13.38
N THR A 180 26.87 -7.50 12.55
CA THR A 180 26.79 -7.16 11.12
C THR A 180 25.89 -5.96 10.91
N ARG A 181 26.42 -4.87 10.37
CA ARG A 181 25.71 -3.61 10.15
C ARG A 181 25.19 -3.51 8.71
N THR A 182 23.89 -3.27 8.55
CA THR A 182 23.26 -2.88 7.30
C THR A 182 22.65 -1.49 7.42
N LEU A 183 22.95 -0.62 6.46
CA LEU A 183 22.29 0.67 6.30
C LEU A 183 21.24 0.59 5.20
N SER A 184 20.07 1.14 5.45
CA SER A 184 19.02 1.32 4.45
C SER A 184 18.50 2.74 4.42
N ARG A 185 18.00 3.18 3.27
CA ARG A 185 17.48 4.53 3.04
C ARG A 185 16.31 4.52 2.06
N SER A 186 15.33 5.38 2.30
CA SER A 186 14.25 5.63 1.35
C SER A 186 14.76 6.30 0.07
N LEU A 187 14.12 6.00 -1.05
CA LEU A 187 14.40 6.64 -2.32
C LEU A 187 14.08 8.14 -2.29
N TYR A 188 12.98 8.50 -1.62
CA TYR A 188 12.49 9.87 -1.52
C TYR A 188 12.59 10.37 -0.07
N LYS A 189 12.78 11.69 0.09
CA LYS A 189 12.73 12.34 1.41
C LYS A 189 11.32 12.30 2.00
N GLU A 190 10.33 12.53 1.14
CA GLU A 190 8.92 12.38 1.50
C GLU A 190 8.59 10.89 1.54
N TRP A 191 8.50 10.35 2.75
CA TRP A 191 8.09 8.97 3.01
C TRP A 191 6.57 8.85 3.26
N SER A 192 5.88 9.98 3.34
CA SER A 192 4.42 10.06 3.35
C SER A 192 3.92 10.88 2.17
N LYS A 193 2.80 10.46 1.57
CA LYS A 193 2.15 11.16 0.47
C LYS A 193 0.64 11.14 0.70
N ASP A 194 -0.01 12.30 0.71
CA ASP A 194 -1.46 12.41 0.92
C ASP A 194 -1.93 11.68 2.21
N ASN A 195 -1.15 11.83 3.28
CA ASN A 195 -1.29 11.13 4.57
C ASN A 195 -1.08 9.61 4.51
N VAL A 196 -0.58 9.08 3.40
CA VAL A 196 -0.30 7.65 3.20
C VAL A 196 1.17 7.32 3.35
N VAL A 197 1.52 6.23 4.04
CA VAL A 197 2.91 5.71 4.06
C VAL A 197 3.29 5.23 2.64
N SER A 198 4.22 5.95 2.01
CA SER A 198 4.65 5.74 0.62
C SER A 198 6.17 5.62 0.56
N ILE A 199 6.69 4.41 0.72
CA ILE A 199 8.12 4.18 0.92
C ILE A 199 8.64 3.18 -0.11
N ILE A 200 9.77 3.52 -0.72
CA ILE A 200 10.61 2.55 -1.44
C ILE A 200 11.97 2.57 -0.73
N LEU A 201 12.31 1.47 -0.08
CA LEU A 201 13.51 1.38 0.76
C LEU A 201 14.60 0.59 0.02
N TYR A 202 15.82 1.10 0.06
CA TYR A 202 16.99 0.48 -0.55
C TYR A 202 18.09 0.26 0.48
N ARG A 203 18.85 -0.81 0.31
CA ARG A 203 20.14 -1.02 0.97
C ARG A 203 21.12 0.03 0.46
N VAL A 204 21.95 0.55 1.37
CA VAL A 204 22.97 1.55 1.08
C VAL A 204 24.32 0.88 1.18
N ASP A 205 25.14 1.02 0.14
CA ASP A 205 26.54 0.65 0.22
C ASP A 205 27.30 1.64 1.12
N VAL A 206 27.92 1.12 2.18
CA VAL A 206 28.59 1.96 3.19
C VAL A 206 29.83 2.66 2.62
N GLY A 207 30.48 2.08 1.60
CA GLY A 207 31.66 2.65 0.97
C GLY A 207 31.35 3.83 0.04
N SER A 208 30.34 3.68 -0.82
CA SER A 208 29.99 4.68 -1.85
C SER A 208 28.78 5.57 -1.49
N GLY A 209 27.97 5.18 -0.49
CA GLY A 209 26.69 5.83 -0.19
C GLY A 209 25.62 5.62 -1.27
N ALA A 210 25.87 4.75 -2.25
CA ALA A 210 24.94 4.46 -3.33
C ALA A 210 23.81 3.55 -2.86
N LEU A 211 22.63 3.73 -3.48
CA LEU A 211 21.51 2.79 -3.31
C LEU A 211 21.77 1.56 -4.18
N THR A 212 21.74 0.38 -3.59
CA THR A 212 22.11 -0.87 -4.28
C THR A 212 20.89 -1.73 -4.58
N GLU A 213 20.26 -2.27 -3.55
CA GLU A 213 19.20 -3.28 -3.66
C GLU A 213 17.93 -2.79 -2.98
N ARG A 214 16.77 -3.01 -3.62
CA ARG A 214 15.48 -2.67 -3.02
C ARG A 214 15.17 -3.67 -1.91
N ILE A 215 14.91 -3.18 -0.71
CA ILE A 215 14.52 -4.00 0.46
C ILE A 215 13.00 -4.17 0.48
N LEU A 216 12.25 -3.11 0.22
CA LEU A 216 10.80 -3.14 0.19
C LEU A 216 10.21 -1.97 -0.60
N GLN A 217 8.93 -2.09 -0.93
CA GLN A 217 8.14 -1.03 -1.54
C GLN A 217 6.70 -1.06 -1.06
N THR A 218 6.15 0.07 -0.63
CA THR A 218 4.72 0.16 -0.33
C THR A 218 3.89 0.38 -1.59
N SER A 219 2.67 -0.14 -1.58
CA SER A 219 1.64 0.15 -2.58
C SER A 219 0.89 1.44 -2.21
N ALA A 220 0.25 2.08 -3.19
CA ALA A 220 -0.65 3.20 -2.92
C ALA A 220 -1.76 2.74 -1.95
N GLY A 221 -1.75 3.29 -0.73
CA GLY A 221 -2.51 2.76 0.40
C GLY A 221 -4.03 2.83 0.23
N ASN A 222 -4.71 1.92 0.91
CA ASN A 222 -6.17 1.81 0.95
C ASN A 222 -6.61 1.66 2.40
N CYS A 223 -6.93 2.76 3.09
CA CYS A 223 -7.37 2.74 4.50
C CYS A 223 -8.45 1.66 4.73
N PRO A 224 -8.30 0.74 5.73
CA PRO A 224 -7.29 0.71 6.81
C PRO A 224 -5.99 -0.08 6.49
N ASN A 225 -5.84 -0.55 5.25
CA ASN A 225 -4.83 -1.54 4.86
C ASN A 225 -3.73 -0.96 3.93
N LEU A 226 -2.49 -1.30 4.23
CA LEU A 226 -1.34 -0.99 3.39
C LEU A 226 -0.64 -2.28 2.97
N LYS A 227 -0.50 -2.51 1.66
CA LYS A 227 0.34 -3.61 1.17
C LYS A 227 1.77 -3.13 1.00
N VAL A 228 2.71 -3.96 1.43
CA VAL A 228 4.14 -3.79 1.25
C VAL A 228 4.68 -4.99 0.47
N CYS A 229 5.43 -4.72 -0.58
CA CYS A 229 6.03 -5.69 -1.45
C CYS A 229 7.48 -5.93 -1.03
N LEU A 230 7.84 -7.19 -0.82
CA LEU A 230 9.20 -7.60 -0.49
C LEU A 230 9.79 -8.37 -1.69
N PRO A 231 10.80 -7.81 -2.38
CA PRO A 231 11.54 -8.56 -3.38
C PRO A 231 12.28 -9.73 -2.71
N ARG A 232 12.63 -10.73 -3.52
CA ARG A 232 13.51 -11.80 -3.05
C ARG A 232 14.90 -11.21 -2.81
N ASP A 233 15.41 -11.35 -1.59
CA ASP A 233 16.77 -10.92 -1.25
C ASP A 233 17.77 -11.75 -2.06
N VAL A 234 18.55 -11.08 -2.91
CA VAL A 234 19.55 -11.73 -3.76
C VAL A 234 20.76 -12.18 -2.92
N ALA A 235 21.02 -11.53 -1.79
CA ALA A 235 22.09 -11.86 -0.86
C ALA A 235 21.70 -12.97 0.15
N ARG A 236 20.40 -13.15 0.45
CA ARG A 236 19.89 -14.18 1.37
C ARG A 236 18.80 -15.04 0.73
N LEU A 237 19.21 -16.19 0.19
CA LEU A 237 18.31 -17.16 -0.49
C LEU A 237 17.76 -18.27 0.44
N ASP A 238 18.01 -18.18 1.74
CA ASP A 238 17.71 -19.19 2.78
C ASP A 238 16.25 -19.19 3.28
N GLY A 239 15.40 -18.37 2.66
CA GLY A 239 14.00 -18.20 3.03
C GLY A 239 13.81 -17.33 4.28
N VAL A 240 14.86 -16.71 4.81
CA VAL A 240 14.74 -15.86 6.01
C VAL A 240 14.42 -14.43 5.61
N ILE A 241 13.35 -13.87 6.17
CA ILE A 241 13.09 -12.43 6.08
C ILE A 241 13.98 -11.74 7.09
N ALA A 242 14.97 -11.03 6.58
CA ALA A 242 16.03 -10.41 7.36
C ALA A 242 15.52 -9.31 8.31
N ALA A 243 16.22 -9.11 9.42
CA ALA A 243 15.95 -8.05 10.40
C ALA A 243 15.91 -6.65 9.76
N GLU A 244 16.79 -6.38 8.78
CA GLU A 244 16.80 -5.13 8.03
C GLU A 244 15.53 -4.87 7.20
N THR A 245 14.71 -5.90 6.97
CA THR A 245 13.37 -5.78 6.37
C THR A 245 12.29 -5.70 7.44
N LEU A 246 12.38 -6.51 8.50
CA LEU A 246 11.39 -6.58 9.58
C LEU A 246 11.35 -5.27 10.42
N VAL A 247 12.50 -4.64 10.65
CA VAL A 247 12.59 -3.38 11.42
C VAL A 247 11.90 -2.21 10.70
N PRO A 248 12.09 -1.97 9.40
CA PRO A 248 11.26 -0.99 8.71
C PRO A 248 9.77 -1.31 8.75
N LEU A 249 9.37 -2.59 8.66
CA LEU A 249 7.96 -2.99 8.68
C LEU A 249 7.29 -2.70 10.02
N GLY A 250 7.96 -2.94 11.15
CA GLY A 250 7.45 -2.58 12.48
C GLY A 250 7.19 -1.07 12.61
N TRP A 251 8.16 -0.26 12.17
CA TRP A 251 8.00 1.20 12.15
C TRP A 251 6.87 1.65 11.22
N MET A 252 6.73 1.03 10.03
CA MET A 252 5.62 1.34 9.12
C MET A 252 4.27 0.97 9.70
N LEU A 253 4.17 -0.14 10.43
CA LEU A 253 2.93 -0.55 11.08
C LEU A 253 2.51 0.45 12.16
N HIS A 254 3.47 1.00 12.92
CA HIS A 254 3.21 2.09 13.86
C HIS A 254 2.61 3.32 13.13
N GLN A 255 3.26 3.79 12.06
CA GLN A 255 2.77 4.93 11.27
C GLN A 255 1.39 4.65 10.64
N GLN A 256 1.19 3.44 10.14
CA GLN A 256 -0.08 3.00 9.57
C GLN A 256 -1.19 3.00 10.63
N SER A 257 -0.89 2.69 11.89
CA SER A 257 -1.88 2.71 12.97
C SER A 257 -2.41 4.11 13.25
N ILE A 258 -1.51 5.10 13.35
CA ILE A 258 -1.86 6.51 13.56
C ILE A 258 -2.75 7.00 12.43
N TRP A 259 -2.37 6.71 11.19
CA TRP A 259 -3.17 7.12 10.04
C TRP A 259 -4.50 6.38 9.96
N THR A 260 -4.53 5.09 10.30
CA THR A 260 -5.78 4.32 10.27
C THR A 260 -6.80 4.89 11.25
N GLU A 261 -6.37 5.32 12.43
CA GLU A 261 -7.23 6.01 13.38
C GLU A 261 -7.80 7.30 12.77
N ASP A 262 -6.96 8.14 12.17
CA ASP A 262 -7.38 9.41 11.58
C ASP A 262 -8.33 9.23 10.38
N CYS A 263 -8.09 8.27 9.49
CA CYS A 263 -8.93 8.05 8.31
C CYS A 263 -10.25 7.32 8.62
N THR A 264 -10.33 6.62 9.76
CA THR A 264 -11.56 5.94 10.22
C THR A 264 -12.37 6.78 11.21
N ARG A 265 -11.83 7.92 11.67
CA ARG A 265 -12.56 8.86 12.52
C ARG A 265 -13.73 9.47 11.74
N PRO A 266 -14.97 9.41 12.27
CA PRO A 266 -16.11 10.04 11.61
C PRO A 266 -15.91 11.54 11.52
N SER A 267 -16.15 12.13 10.33
CA SER A 267 -16.13 13.58 10.16
C SER A 267 -17.25 14.18 11.00
N THR A 268 -16.91 14.90 12.06
CA THR A 268 -17.89 15.73 12.77
C THR A 268 -18.33 16.84 11.82
N GLY A 269 -19.57 16.76 11.35
CA GLY A 269 -20.25 17.84 10.63
C GLY A 269 -20.67 18.95 11.55
#